data_AF-A0A7I7XPS4-F1
#
_entry.id   AF-A0A7I7XPS4-F1
#
_cell.length_a   1.000
_cell.length_b   1.000
_cell.length_c   1.000
_cell.angle_alpha   90.00
_cell.angle_beta   90.00
_cell.angle_gamma   90.00
#
_symmetry.space_group_name_H-M   'P 1'
#
loop_
_entity.id
_entity.type
_entity.pdbx_description
1 polymer ?
#
loop_
_entity_poly.entity_id
_entity_poly.type
_entity_poly.pdbx_seq_one_letter_code
_entity_poly.pdbx_strand_id
1 'polypeptide(L)'
;MSKRVSLILGPSDEATIGPYLDQQSPAFEVLRHWANEHDVADDIKSEAAALRALLQAGAEALKEHVLDVGYAQLATEFNTEPSNAERRSARDRYARRTEGRG
;
A
#
# COMPACT_ATOMS: atom_id res chain seq x y z
N MET A 1 9.06 18.46 -9.20
CA MET A 1 8.19 18.90 -10.33
C MET A 1 6.75 18.83 -9.84
N SER A 2 6.07 19.96 -9.70
CA SER A 2 4.67 19.98 -9.25
C SER A 2 3.73 20.06 -10.47
N LYS A 3 2.84 19.08 -10.61
CA LYS A 3 1.80 19.07 -11.65
C LYS A 3 0.51 19.69 -11.09
N ARG A 4 -0.11 20.62 -11.82
CA ARG A 4 -1.45 21.13 -11.49
C ARG A 4 -2.48 20.34 -12.28
N VAL A 5 -3.49 19.81 -11.59
CA VAL A 5 -4.61 19.08 -12.18
C VAL A 5 -5.89 19.69 -11.61
N SER A 6 -6.79 20.08 -12.50
CA SER A 6 -8.15 20.49 -12.15
C SER A 6 -9.07 19.29 -12.31
N LEU A 7 -9.86 18.98 -11.29
CA LEU A 7 -10.80 17.88 -11.27
C LEU A 7 -12.20 18.44 -11.05
N ILE A 8 -13.16 17.95 -11.83
CA ILE A 8 -14.59 18.17 -11.61
C ILE A 8 -15.15 16.81 -11.21
N LEU A 9 -15.75 16.75 -10.03
CA LEU A 9 -16.26 15.50 -9.47
C LEU A 9 -17.66 15.24 -10.02
N GLY A 10 -17.92 14.00 -10.42
CA GLY A 10 -19.28 13.57 -10.70
C GLY A 10 -20.06 13.31 -9.40
N PRO A 11 -21.39 13.17 -9.46
CA PRO A 11 -22.21 12.92 -8.27
C PRO A 11 -21.79 11.67 -7.48
N SER A 12 -21.32 10.63 -8.18
CA SER A 12 -20.82 9.41 -7.54
C SER A 12 -19.48 9.62 -6.83
N ASP A 13 -18.59 10.44 -7.39
CA ASP A 13 -17.30 10.76 -6.78
C ASP A 13 -17.54 11.61 -5.52
N GLU A 14 -18.39 12.63 -5.62
CA GLU A 14 -18.79 13.47 -4.49
C GLU A 14 -19.41 12.65 -3.35
N ALA A 15 -20.32 11.73 -3.67
CA ALA A 15 -20.93 10.86 -2.67
C ALA A 15 -19.89 9.95 -1.98
N THR A 16 -18.88 9.50 -2.72
CA THR A 16 -17.83 8.63 -2.21
C THR A 16 -16.86 9.36 -1.29
N ILE A 17 -16.43 10.56 -1.69
CA ILE A 17 -15.39 11.30 -0.94
C ILE A 17 -15.97 12.30 0.06
N GLY A 18 -17.24 12.67 -0.06
CA GLY A 18 -17.92 13.65 0.79
C GLY A 18 -17.71 13.44 2.29
N PRO A 19 -17.83 12.20 2.82
CA PRO A 19 -17.57 11.92 4.23
C PRO A 19 -16.14 12.25 4.69
N TYR A 20 -15.17 12.29 3.78
CA TYR A 20 -13.77 12.62 4.05
C TYR A 20 -13.44 14.10 3.83
N LEU A 21 -14.41 14.90 3.36
CA LEU A 21 -14.28 16.35 3.23
C LEU A 21 -15.01 17.09 4.37
N ASP A 22 -15.95 16.43 5.04
CA ASP A 22 -16.65 16.95 6.21
C ASP A 22 -15.83 16.74 7.49
N GLN A 23 -15.35 17.83 8.10
CA GLN A 23 -14.54 17.80 9.33
C GLN A 23 -15.26 17.19 10.54
N GLN A 24 -16.59 17.13 10.52
CA GLN A 24 -17.37 16.56 11.63
C GLN A 24 -17.60 15.05 11.46
N SER A 25 -17.22 14.49 10.31
CA SER A 25 -17.42 13.09 9.99
C SER A 25 -16.33 12.22 10.62
N PRO A 26 -16.69 11.03 11.13
CA PRO A 26 -15.71 10.04 11.56
C PRO A 26 -14.71 9.65 10.47
N ALA A 27 -15.13 9.66 9.20
CA ALA A 27 -14.26 9.32 8.08
C ALA A 27 -13.16 10.38 7.87
N PHE A 28 -13.45 11.66 8.12
CA PHE A 28 -12.45 12.72 8.09
C PHE A 28 -11.42 12.54 9.19
N GLU A 29 -11.83 12.17 10.40
CA GLU A 29 -10.88 11.91 11.51
C GLU A 29 -9.94 10.73 11.20
N VAL A 30 -10.45 9.66 10.56
CA VAL A 30 -9.60 8.56 10.07
C VAL A 30 -8.57 9.06 9.07
N LEU A 31 -8.99 9.87 8.09
CA LEU A 31 -8.08 10.43 7.10
C LEU A 31 -7.05 11.38 7.73
N ARG A 32 -7.46 12.20 8.69
CA ARG A 32 -6.58 13.10 9.43
C ARG A 32 -5.51 12.32 10.19
N HIS A 33 -5.90 11.25 10.87
CA HIS A 33 -4.97 10.39 11.58
C HIS A 33 -3.95 9.77 10.63
N TRP A 34 -4.43 9.18 9.53
CA TRP A 34 -3.57 8.64 8.47
C TRP A 34 -2.60 9.69 7.92
N ALA A 35 -3.09 10.90 7.62
CA ALA A 35 -2.25 11.98 7.10
C ALA A 35 -1.13 12.38 8.07
N ASN A 36 -1.41 12.40 9.38
CA ASN A 36 -0.41 12.67 10.40
C ASN A 36 0.65 11.55 10.50
N GLU A 37 0.25 10.29 10.37
CA GLU A 37 1.18 9.15 10.41
C GLU A 37 2.12 9.12 9.19
N HIS A 38 1.64 9.58 8.04
CA HIS A 38 2.37 9.55 6.77
C HIS A 38 3.04 10.88 6.39
N ASP A 39 3.07 11.88 7.29
CA ASP A 39 3.61 13.24 7.06
C ASP A 39 2.97 13.95 5.83
N VAL A 40 1.71 13.62 5.56
CA VAL A 40 0.94 14.14 4.42
C VAL A 40 0.12 15.33 4.88
N ALA A 41 0.83 16.44 5.08
CA ALA A 41 0.35 17.70 5.64
C ALA A 41 0.12 17.65 7.16
N ASP A 42 0.87 18.50 7.87
CA ASP A 42 0.84 18.73 9.32
C ASP A 42 -0.55 19.03 9.92
N ASP A 43 -1.55 19.23 9.07
CA ASP A 43 -2.98 19.27 9.39
C ASP A 43 -3.78 19.37 8.08
N ILE A 44 -4.90 18.66 7.95
CA ILE A 44 -5.78 18.78 6.77
C ILE A 44 -6.61 20.08 6.89
N LYS A 45 -6.02 21.21 6.48
CA LYS A 45 -6.65 22.55 6.62
C LYS A 45 -7.54 22.98 5.45
N SER A 46 -7.67 22.15 4.43
CA SER A 46 -8.47 22.47 3.23
C SER A 46 -8.94 21.20 2.53
N GLU A 47 -10.03 21.30 1.77
CA GLU A 47 -10.51 20.22 0.91
C GLU A 47 -9.41 19.74 -0.05
N ALA A 48 -8.62 20.66 -0.62
CA ALA A 48 -7.50 20.28 -1.48
C ALA A 48 -6.42 19.48 -0.74
N ALA A 49 -6.22 19.71 0.56
CA ALA A 49 -5.34 18.89 1.38
C ALA A 49 -5.96 17.51 1.64
N ALA A 50 -7.26 17.45 1.93
CA ALA A 50 -7.99 16.20 2.14
C ALA A 50 -7.95 15.32 0.88
N LEU A 51 -8.19 15.91 -0.29
CA LEU A 51 -8.11 15.23 -1.58
C LEU A 51 -6.70 14.70 -1.89
N ARG A 52 -5.65 15.42 -1.51
CA ARG A 52 -4.27 14.93 -1.66
C ARG A 52 -3.96 13.78 -0.72
N ALA A 53 -4.41 13.86 0.53
CA ALA A 53 -4.28 12.77 1.50
C ALA A 53 -5.00 11.51 1.01
N LEU A 54 -6.25 11.64 0.53
CA LEU A 54 -7.01 10.54 -0.07
C LEU A 54 -6.31 9.94 -1.29
N LEU A 55 -5.79 10.78 -2.17
CA LEU A 55 -5.05 10.31 -3.35
C LEU A 55 -3.81 9.50 -2.95
N GLN A 56 -3.08 9.95 -1.94
CA GLN A 56 -1.88 9.26 -1.48
C GLN A 56 -2.21 7.96 -0.74
N ALA A 57 -3.22 7.98 0.15
CA ALA A 57 -3.72 6.79 0.83
C ALA A 57 -4.22 5.73 -0.16
N GLY A 58 -4.99 6.15 -1.17
CA GLY A 58 -5.47 5.26 -2.23
C GLY A 58 -4.33 4.69 -3.07
N ALA A 59 -3.32 5.51 -3.41
CA ALA A 59 -2.14 5.03 -4.13
C ALA A 59 -1.31 4.03 -3.32
N GLU A 60 -1.20 4.24 -2.01
CA GLU A 60 -0.53 3.31 -1.09
C GLU A 60 -1.27 1.98 -0.98
N ALA A 61 -2.59 2.02 -0.76
CA ALA A 61 -3.43 0.82 -0.72
C ALA A 61 -3.35 0.00 -2.03
N LEU A 62 -3.33 0.69 -3.18
CA LEU A 62 -3.15 0.01 -4.47
C LEU A 62 -1.75 -0.57 -4.64
N LYS A 63 -0.71 0.11 -4.12
CA LYS A 63 0.67 -0.39 -4.18
C LYS A 63 0.82 -1.68 -3.39
N GLU A 64 0.23 -1.76 -2.19
CA GLU A 64 0.21 -3.00 -1.40
C GLU A 64 -0.44 -4.14 -2.18
N HIS A 65 -1.58 -3.89 -2.82
CA HIS A 65 -2.26 -4.90 -3.63
C HIS A 65 -1.42 -5.35 -4.84
N VAL A 66 -0.70 -4.44 -5.48
CA VAL A 66 0.23 -4.79 -6.58
C VAL A 66 1.37 -5.67 -6.08
N LEU A 67 1.88 -5.42 -4.86
CA LEU A 67 2.91 -6.27 -4.26
C LEU A 67 2.36 -7.67 -3.98
N ASP A 68 1.14 -7.79 -3.46
CA ASP A 68 0.50 -9.08 -3.20
C ASP A 68 0.34 -9.91 -4.49
N VAL A 69 -0.12 -9.27 -5.57
CA VAL A 69 -0.24 -9.92 -6.88
C VAL A 69 1.14 -10.35 -7.40
N GLY A 70 2.16 -9.49 -7.25
CA GLY A 70 3.53 -9.82 -7.63
C GLY A 70 4.11 -11.00 -6.84
N TYR A 71 3.87 -11.06 -5.53
CA TYR A 71 4.28 -12.18 -4.69
C TYR A 71 3.54 -13.48 -5.04
N ALA A 72 2.25 -13.41 -5.37
CA ALA A 72 1.50 -14.59 -5.82
C ALA A 72 2.03 -15.13 -7.15
N GLN A 73 2.42 -14.26 -8.08
CA GLN A 73 3.06 -14.64 -9.34
C GLN A 73 4.42 -15.29 -9.11
N LEU A 74 5.28 -14.67 -8.29
CA LEU A 74 6.57 -15.24 -7.90
C LEU A 74 6.41 -16.59 -7.21
N ALA A 75 5.44 -16.74 -6.31
CA ALA A 75 5.17 -18.02 -5.66
C ALA A 75 4.77 -19.10 -6.67
N THR A 76 3.99 -18.74 -7.71
CA THR A 76 3.61 -19.66 -8.78
C THR A 76 4.83 -20.13 -9.57
N GLU A 77 5.73 -19.21 -9.93
CA GLU A 77 6.95 -19.52 -10.70
C GLU A 77 7.96 -20.33 -9.87
N PHE A 78 8.19 -19.93 -8.62
CA PHE A 78 9.18 -20.57 -7.76
C PHE A 78 8.70 -21.90 -7.17
N ASN A 79 7.40 -22.15 -7.05
CA ASN A 79 6.87 -23.45 -6.57
C ASN A 79 6.82 -24.52 -7.66
N THR A 80 7.44 -24.27 -8.82
CA THR A 80 7.68 -25.30 -9.83
C THR A 80 8.69 -26.33 -9.31
N GLU A 81 8.52 -27.59 -9.73
CA GLU A 81 9.37 -28.72 -9.31
C GLU A 81 10.89 -28.48 -9.38
N PRO A 82 11.46 -27.89 -10.46
CA PRO A 82 12.90 -27.63 -10.51
C PRO A 82 13.37 -26.66 -9.40
N SER A 83 12.63 -25.60 -9.12
CA SER A 83 12.93 -24.66 -8.03
C SER A 83 12.69 -25.24 -6.63
N ASN A 84 11.81 -26.23 -6.50
CA ASN A 84 11.62 -26.98 -5.24
C ASN A 84 12.82 -27.89 -4.95
N ALA A 85 13.35 -28.58 -5.96
CA ALA A 85 14.53 -29.44 -5.84
C ALA A 85 15.79 -28.63 -5.48
N GLU A 86 15.98 -27.47 -6.11
CA GLU A 86 17.09 -26.56 -5.78
C GLU A 86 17.00 -26.05 -4.34
N ARG A 87 15.81 -25.65 -3.87
CA ARG A 87 15.61 -25.23 -2.47
C ARG A 87 15.90 -26.34 -1.47
N ARG A 88 15.50 -27.59 -1.76
CA ARG A 88 15.84 -28.74 -0.91
C ARG A 88 17.34 -28.93 -0.82
N SER A 89 18.04 -28.89 -1.96
CA SER A 89 19.50 -28.99 -2.00
C SER A 89 20.22 -27.87 -1.24
N ALA A 90 19.68 -26.64 -1.29
CA ALA A 90 20.22 -25.49 -0.56
C ALA A 90 20.02 -25.66 0.96
N ARG A 91 18.84 -26.13 1.39
CA ARG A 91 18.55 -26.45 2.79
C ARG A 91 19.46 -27.56 3.33
N ASP A 92 19.63 -28.64 2.57
CA ASP A 92 20.49 -29.76 2.97
C ASP A 92 21.96 -29.33 3.11
N ARG A 93 22.41 -28.39 2.27
CA ARG A 93 23.76 -27.79 2.38
C ARG A 93 23.89 -26.88 3.60
N TYR A 94 22.85 -26.11 3.93
CA TYR A 94 22.82 -25.24 5.10
C TYR A 94 22.81 -26.05 6.40
N ALA A 95 21.92 -27.06 6.51
CA ALA A 95 21.83 -27.95 7.66
C ALA A 95 23.17 -28.63 7.98
N ARG A 96 23.82 -29.20 6.94
CA ARG A 96 25.16 -29.78 7.08
C ARG A 96 26.23 -28.79 7.55
N ARG A 97 26.11 -27.50 7.19
CA ARG A 97 27.05 -26.46 7.62
C ARG A 97 26.83 -26.06 9.08
N THR A 98 25.57 -26.03 9.53
CA THR A 98 25.23 -25.67 10.91
C THR A 98 25.45 -26.82 11.89
N GLU A 99 25.21 -28.06 11.49
CA GLU A 99 25.45 -29.26 12.31
C GLU A 99 26.95 -29.52 12.50
N GLY A 100 27.80 -29.22 11.52
CA GLY A 100 29.25 -29.31 11.65
C GLY A 100 29.91 -28.22 12.52
N ARG A 101 29.11 -27.30 13.09
CA ARG A 101 29.57 -26.18 13.94
C ARG A 101 29.04 -26.27 15.38
N GLY A 102 28.31 -27.33 15.70
CA GLY A 102 27.77 -27.63 17.04
C GLY A 102 28.64 -28.62 17.81
#